data_AF-A0ABD6EJ80-F1
#
_entry.id   AF-A0ABD6EJ80-F1
#
_cell.length_a   1.000
_cell.length_b   1.000
_cell.length_c   1.000
_cell.angle_alpha   90.00
_cell.angle_beta   90.00
_cell.angle_gamma   90.00
#
_symmetry.space_group_name_H-M   'P 1'
#
loop_
_entity.id
_entity.type
_entity.pdbx_description
1 polymer ?
#
loop_
_entity_poly.entity_id
_entity_poly.type
_entity_poly.pdbx_seq_one_letter_code
_entity_poly.pdbx_strand_id
1 'polypeptide(L)'
;MLDLVRPVSAIYVKLSDLKRDAAVAKIFIETFVNWIDYYNRECSKSENFGAPQKTNDPSDWDMYCEAEIELLMRETTEPWSNVESSLVDVD
;
A
#
# COMPACT_ATOMS: atom_id res chain seq x y z
N MET A 1 14.55 -6.60 2.97
CA MET A 1 14.62 -8.01 3.47
C MET A 1 16.05 -8.52 3.58
N LEU A 2 16.91 -8.30 2.58
CA LEU A 2 18.32 -8.71 2.68
C LEU A 2 19.08 -7.94 3.77
N ASP A 3 18.72 -6.69 4.05
CA ASP A 3 19.29 -5.91 5.15
C ASP A 3 18.95 -6.48 6.54
N LEU A 4 17.83 -7.21 6.61
CA LEU A 4 17.36 -7.87 7.82
C LEU A 4 18.13 -9.17 8.06
N VAL A 5 18.26 -10.02 7.04
CA VAL A 5 18.91 -11.34 7.16
C VAL A 5 20.44 -11.25 7.11
N ARG A 6 20.99 -10.24 6.41
CA ARG A 6 22.43 -10.03 6.17
C ARG A 6 23.17 -11.33 5.81
N PRO A 7 22.75 -12.02 4.73
CA PRO A 7 23.37 -13.26 4.31
C PRO A 7 24.85 -13.03 3.95
N VAL A 8 25.67 -14.06 4.16
CA VAL A 8 27.11 -14.00 3.80
C VAL A 8 27.31 -13.89 2.29
N SER A 9 26.39 -14.47 1.53
CA SER A 9 26.39 -14.42 0.07
C SER A 9 25.39 -13.37 -0.42
N ALA A 10 25.76 -12.64 -1.46
CA ALA A 10 24.88 -11.66 -2.10
C ALA A 10 23.75 -12.30 -2.92
N ILE A 11 23.86 -13.59 -3.26
CA ILE A 11 22.97 -14.25 -4.23
C ILE A 11 22.11 -15.37 -3.65
N TYR A 12 22.41 -15.84 -2.44
CA TYR A 12 21.62 -16.88 -1.79
C TYR A 12 21.61 -16.69 -0.27
N VAL A 13 20.57 -17.22 0.39
CA VAL A 13 20.43 -17.26 1.84
C VAL A 13 20.62 -18.69 2.31
N LYS A 14 21.55 -18.93 3.25
CA LYS A 14 21.73 -20.24 3.89
C LYS A 14 20.90 -20.34 5.17
N LEU A 15 20.63 -21.58 5.59
CA LEU A 15 20.02 -21.84 6.90
C LEU A 15 20.86 -21.27 8.05
N SER A 16 22.19 -21.26 7.92
CA SER A 16 23.09 -20.66 8.91
C SER A 16 22.90 -19.14 9.05
N ASP A 17 22.44 -18.45 8.00
CA ASP A 17 22.18 -17.01 8.05
C ASP A 17 20.91 -16.73 8.87
N LEU A 18 19.85 -17.51 8.65
CA LEU A 18 18.59 -17.39 9.38
C LEU A 18 18.70 -17.84 10.85
N LYS A 19 19.52 -18.85 11.14
CA LYS A 19 19.69 -19.36 12.52
C LYS A 19 20.38 -18.38 13.48
N ARG A 20 20.96 -17.28 12.99
CA ARG A 20 21.62 -16.27 13.83
C ARG A 20 20.65 -15.57 14.77
N ASP A 21 19.43 -15.33 14.28
CA ASP A 21 18.39 -14.65 15.04
C ASP A 21 17.03 -15.23 14.66
N ALA A 22 16.39 -15.87 15.64
CA ALA A 22 15.09 -16.51 15.47
C ALA A 22 13.97 -15.51 15.14
N ALA A 23 14.05 -14.27 15.64
CA ALA A 23 13.06 -13.24 15.34
C ALA A 23 13.17 -12.80 13.87
N VAL A 24 14.40 -12.60 13.39
CA VAL A 24 14.66 -12.31 11.96
C VAL A 24 14.21 -13.46 11.07
N ALA A 25 14.50 -14.71 11.46
CA ALA A 25 14.05 -15.88 10.72
C ALA A 25 12.51 -15.96 10.63
N LYS A 26 11.82 -15.70 11.75
CA LYS A 26 10.36 -15.65 11.80
C LYS A 26 9.81 -14.58 10.86
N ILE A 27 10.35 -13.37 10.94
CA ILE A 27 9.97 -12.26 10.04
C ILE A 27 10.18 -12.66 8.58
N PHE A 28 11.36 -13.20 8.26
CA PHE A 28 11.71 -13.64 6.91
C PHE A 28 10.73 -14.68 6.38
N ILE A 29 10.45 -15.73 7.16
CA ILE A 29 9.55 -16.81 6.75
C ILE A 29 8.13 -16.26 6.55
N GLU A 30 7.58 -15.55 7.55
CA GLU A 30 6.22 -15.00 7.48
C GLU A 30 6.02 -14.10 6.25
N THR A 31 7.01 -13.28 5.89
CA THR A 31 6.94 -12.43 4.69
C THR A 31 6.70 -13.22 3.40
N PHE A 32 7.18 -14.46 3.29
CA PHE A 32 7.01 -15.26 2.07
C PHE A 32 5.91 -16.32 2.15
N VAL A 33 5.64 -16.87 3.33
CA VAL A 33 4.72 -18.02 3.46
C VAL A 33 3.47 -17.74 4.29
N ASN A 34 3.44 -16.67 5.08
CA ASN A 34 2.31 -16.35 5.96
C ASN A 34 1.98 -14.86 5.91
N TRP A 35 1.28 -14.49 4.84
CA TRP A 35 0.92 -13.11 4.56
C TRP A 35 0.00 -12.49 5.61
N ILE A 36 -0.82 -13.29 6.31
CA ILE A 36 -1.75 -12.81 7.35
C ILE A 36 -0.96 -12.27 8.54
N ASP A 37 -0.03 -13.06 9.07
CA ASP A 37 0.79 -12.65 10.21
C ASP A 37 1.75 -11.51 9.82
N TYR A 38 2.26 -11.53 8.58
CA TYR A 38 3.02 -10.42 8.02
C TYR A 38 2.20 -9.12 8.00
N TYR A 39 0.98 -9.15 7.44
CA TYR A 39 0.09 -7.99 7.32
C TYR A 39 -0.24 -7.41 8.70
N ASN A 40 -0.67 -8.25 9.65
CA ASN A 40 -1.00 -7.81 11.00
C ASN A 40 0.20 -7.12 11.70
N ARG A 41 1.42 -7.64 11.48
CA ARG A 41 2.63 -7.01 12.02
C ARG A 41 2.95 -5.68 11.35
N GLU A 42 2.81 -5.56 10.04
CA GLU A 42 3.12 -4.30 9.35
C GLU A 42 2.08 -3.22 9.65
N CYS A 43 0.80 -3.58 9.78
CA CYS A 43 -0.25 -2.65 10.21
C CYS A 43 -0.07 -2.19 11.67
N SER A 44 0.34 -3.07 12.58
CA SER A 44 0.64 -2.65 13.96
C SER A 44 1.92 -1.80 14.06
N LYS A 45 2.84 -1.89 13.09
CA LYS A 45 3.99 -0.97 13.00
C LYS A 45 3.59 0.39 12.44
N SER A 46 2.66 0.47 11.48
CA SER A 46 2.19 1.77 10.98
C SER A 46 1.51 2.60 12.07
N GLU A 47 0.87 1.97 13.05
CA GLU A 47 0.36 2.67 14.24
C GLU A 47 1.47 3.26 15.13
N ASN A 48 2.71 2.74 15.06
CA ASN A 48 3.84 3.17 15.88
C ASN A 48 4.78 4.18 15.19
N PHE A 49 4.76 4.28 13.85
CA PHE A 49 5.55 5.26 13.08
C PHE A 49 4.87 6.64 12.95
N GLY A 50 3.94 6.92 13.85
CA GLY A 50 3.07 8.08 13.78
C GLY A 50 1.64 7.59 13.77
N ALA A 51 1.14 7.19 14.94
CA ALA A 51 -0.18 7.71 15.28
C ALA A 51 -0.07 9.21 14.99
N PRO A 52 -0.78 9.76 13.99
CA PRO A 52 -0.82 11.20 13.87
C PRO A 52 -1.24 11.63 15.26
N GLN A 53 -0.38 12.41 15.91
CA GLN A 53 -0.83 13.33 16.94
C GLN A 53 -2.12 13.88 16.34
N LYS A 54 -3.28 13.69 16.99
CA LYS A 54 -4.58 14.12 16.46
C LYS A 54 -4.60 15.64 16.30
N THR A 55 -3.78 16.17 15.41
CA THR A 55 -3.99 17.40 14.70
C THR A 55 -5.16 17.04 13.79
N ASN A 56 -6.24 17.80 13.86
CA ASN A 56 -7.38 17.65 12.96
C ASN A 56 -7.02 17.90 11.48
N ASP A 57 -5.72 18.02 11.17
CA ASP A 57 -5.20 18.38 9.87
C ASP A 57 -4.97 17.09 9.06
N PRO A 58 -5.49 17.02 7.83
CA PRO A 58 -5.29 15.89 6.93
C PRO A 58 -3.81 15.67 6.63
N SER A 59 -3.39 14.41 6.48
CA SER A 59 -2.00 14.12 6.09
C SER A 59 -1.72 14.57 4.66
N ASP A 60 -0.44 14.71 4.30
CA ASP A 60 -0.04 15.05 2.93
C ASP A 60 -0.60 14.07 1.88
N TRP A 61 -0.74 12.79 2.25
CA TRP A 61 -1.38 11.78 1.41
C TRP A 61 -2.88 12.00 1.28
N ASP A 62 -3.55 12.38 2.37
CA ASP A 62 -4.98 12.67 2.35
C ASP A 62 -5.27 13.89 1.46
N MET A 63 -4.47 14.96 1.58
CA MET A 63 -4.58 16.14 0.74
C MET A 63 -4.32 15.82 -0.74
N TYR A 64 -3.30 15.00 -1.04
CA TYR A 64 -3.02 14.56 -2.41
C TYR A 64 -4.19 13.75 -2.99
N CYS A 65 -4.72 12.80 -2.21
CA CYS A 65 -5.84 11.98 -2.66
C CYS A 65 -7.10 12.82 -2.88
N GLU A 66 -7.39 13.78 -2.00
CA GLU A 66 -8.53 14.69 -2.14
C GLU A 66 -8.41 15.55 -3.40
N ALA A 67 -7.24 16.13 -3.65
CA ALA A 67 -6.99 16.92 -4.85
C ALA A 67 -7.15 16.11 -6.15
N GLU A 68 -6.65 14.87 -6.18
CA GLU A 68 -6.78 13.98 -7.33
C GLU A 68 -8.23 13.56 -7.56
N ILE A 69 -8.99 13.28 -6.49
CA ILE A 69 -10.42 12.98 -6.56
C ILE A 69 -11.19 14.19 -7.10
N GLU A 70 -10.91 15.41 -6.62
CA GLU A 70 -11.55 16.62 -7.14
C GLU A 70 -11.29 16.80 -8.64
N LEU A 71 -10.06 16.55 -9.09
CA LEU A 71 -9.67 16.65 -10.50
C LEU A 71 -10.42 15.62 -11.36
N LEU A 72 -10.47 14.36 -10.93
CA LEU A 72 -11.22 13.30 -11.61
C LEU A 72 -12.73 13.60 -11.66
N MET A 73 -13.29 14.14 -10.58
CA MET A 73 -14.70 14.56 -10.54
C MET A 73 -14.97 15.72 -11.49
N ARG A 74 -14.03 16.68 -11.62
CA ARG A 74 -14.12 17.77 -12.59
C ARG A 74 -14.10 17.26 -14.03
N GLU A 75 -13.21 16.31 -14.32
CA GLU A 75 -13.05 15.73 -15.66
C GLU A 75 -14.23 14.83 -16.04
N THR A 76 -14.85 14.14 -15.08
CA THR A 76 -16.05 13.31 -15.31
C THR A 76 -17.38 14.08 -15.27
N THR A 77 -17.37 15.31 -14.74
CA THR A 77 -18.52 16.24 -14.80
C THR A 77 -18.60 16.97 -16.14
N GLU A 78 -17.56 16.93 -16.98
CA GLU A 78 -17.72 17.21 -18.41
C GLU A 78 -18.57 16.09 -19.02
N PRO A 79 -19.83 16.39 -19.33
CA PRO A 79 -20.86 15.37 -19.38
C PRO A 79 -20.71 14.51 -20.64
N TRP A 80 -20.95 13.22 -20.46
CA TRP A 80 -21.41 12.31 -21.52
C TRP A 80 -22.80 12.75 -22.10
N SER A 81 -23.10 14.05 -22.16
CA SER A 81 -24.37 14.60 -22.63
C SER A 81 -24.58 14.49 -24.14
N ASN A 82 -23.60 13.97 -24.90
CA ASN A 82 -23.69 13.89 -26.36
C ASN A 82 -23.95 12.48 -26.93
N VAL A 83 -24.31 11.47 -26.12
CA VAL A 83 -24.57 10.11 -26.66
C VAL A 83 -26.05 9.72 -26.69
N GLU A 84 -26.97 10.45 -26.04
CA GLU A 84 -28.41 10.14 -26.08
C GLU A 84 -29.26 11.06 -26.98
N SER A 85 -28.66 11.89 -27.85
CA SER A 85 -29.41 12.74 -28.80
C SER A 85 -29.56 12.14 -30.21
N SER A 86 -29.53 10.81 -30.37
CA SER A 86 -29.69 10.15 -31.68
C SER A 86 -30.78 9.09 -31.73
N LEU A 87 -31.67 9.00 -30.74
CA LEU A 87 -32.76 8.00 -30.75
C LEU A 87 -34.17 8.60 -30.68
N VAL A 88 -34.40 9.70 -31.39
CA VAL A 88 -35.75 10.11 -31.74
C VAL A 88 -35.78 10.58 -33.19
N ASP A 89 -36.75 10.03 -33.92
CA ASP A 89 -37.23 10.37 -35.26
C ASP A 89 -36.56 9.69 -36.47
N VAL A 90 -37.08 8.50 -36.82
CA VAL A 90 -37.32 8.11 -38.22
C VAL A 90 -38.72 7.45 -38.29
N ASP A 91 -39.66 8.23 -38.83
CA ASP A 91 -40.99 7.96 -39.44
C ASP A 91 -41.84 6.76 -38.98
#